data_AF-A0A0N1PFA8-F1
#
_entry.id   AF-A0A0N1PFA8-F1
#
_cell.length_a   1.000
_cell.length_b   1.000
_cell.length_c   1.000
_cell.angle_alpha   90.00
_cell.angle_beta   90.00
_cell.angle_gamma   90.00
#
_symmetry.space_group_name_H-M   'P 1'
#
loop_
_entity.id
_entity.type
_entity.pdbx_description
1 polymer ?
#
loop_
_entity_poly.entity_id
_entity_poly.type
_entity_poly.pdbx_seq_one_letter_code
_entity_poly.pdbx_strand_id
1 'polypeptide(L)'
;MKIHAAAVACAPRCRDDLAKLPTFKHYIYFLFAPTLVYRDEYPRTKKIRWGFVLFHFLEVAAIIFYNSFLWERFILPYWSDYGKEPKVEAGTVVRGMFACVLPGVISFLCGFYCLLHAWHNAFAEMLTFGDRLFYEVTF
;
A
#
# COMPACT_ATOMS: atom_id res chain seq x y z
N MET A 1 -10.73 5.01 9.81
CA MET A 1 -11.59 4.08 9.06
C MET A 1 -11.77 2.72 9.76
N LYS A 2 -10.71 1.96 10.06
CA LYS A 2 -10.83 0.65 10.73
C LYS A 2 -11.51 0.66 12.10
N ILE A 3 -11.18 1.63 12.96
CA ILE A 3 -11.81 1.78 14.28
C ILE A 3 -13.31 2.01 14.14
N HIS A 4 -13.73 2.85 13.18
CA HIS A 4 -15.14 3.09 12.89
C HIS A 4 -15.84 1.82 12.37
N ALA A 5 -15.21 1.07 11.46
CA ALA A 5 -15.76 -0.20 10.98
C ALA A 5 -15.96 -1.22 12.11
N ALA A 6 -14.99 -1.34 13.02
CA ALA A 6 -15.12 -2.21 14.19
C ALA A 6 -16.18 -1.72 15.17
N ALA A 7 -16.26 -0.40 15.42
CA ALA A 7 -17.26 0.19 16.30
C ALA A 7 -18.68 -0.01 15.77
N VAL A 8 -18.91 0.20 14.47
CA VAL A 8 -20.21 -0.03 13.82
C VAL A 8 -20.60 -1.51 13.87
N ALA A 9 -19.65 -2.43 13.63
CA ALA A 9 -19.93 -3.86 13.73
C ALA A 9 -20.20 -4.36 15.16
N CYS A 10 -19.61 -3.70 16.18
CA CYS A 10 -19.80 -4.04 17.58
C CYS A 10 -21.00 -3.32 18.24
N ALA A 11 -21.44 -2.18 17.70
CA ALA A 11 -22.55 -1.39 18.24
C ALA A 11 -23.86 -2.17 18.48
N PRO A 12 -24.35 -3.04 17.56
CA PRO A 12 -25.56 -3.83 17.82
C PRO A 12 -25.34 -4.90 18.91
N ARG A 13 -24.12 -5.43 19.07
CA ARG A 13 -23.78 -6.44 20.08
C ARG A 13 -23.70 -5.89 21.49
N CYS A 14 -23.45 -4.59 21.63
CA CYS A 14 -23.51 -3.93 22.93
C CYS A 14 -24.95 -3.69 23.39
N ARG A 15 -25.94 -3.77 22.48
CA ARG A 15 -27.37 -3.65 22.79
C ARG A 15 -28.00 -4.99 23.16
N ASP A 16 -27.50 -6.09 22.58
CA ASP A 16 -27.87 -7.46 22.93
C ASP A 16 -26.84 -8.04 23.92
N ASP A 17 -27.13 -8.02 25.22
CA ASP A 17 -26.26 -8.54 26.31
C ASP A 17 -25.83 -10.03 26.12
N LEU A 18 -26.44 -10.76 25.20
CA LEU A 18 -26.07 -12.14 24.84
C LEU A 18 -25.00 -12.27 23.75
N ALA A 19 -24.65 -11.19 23.04
CA ALA A 19 -23.75 -11.27 21.91
C ALA A 19 -22.28 -11.25 22.35
N LYS A 20 -21.55 -12.33 22.03
CA LYS A 20 -20.13 -12.48 22.38
C LYS A 20 -19.29 -11.37 21.71
N LEU A 21 -18.66 -10.53 22.54
CA LEU A 21 -17.73 -9.51 22.08
C LEU A 21 -16.47 -10.17 21.47
N PRO A 22 -15.89 -9.55 20.43
CA PRO A 22 -14.68 -10.08 19.83
C PRO A 22 -13.52 -10.04 20.82
N THR A 23 -12.74 -11.11 20.83
CA THR A 23 -11.53 -11.19 21.66
C THR A 23 -10.49 -10.18 21.13
N PHE A 24 -9.72 -9.57 22.03
CA PHE A 24 -8.66 -8.61 21.67
C PHE A 24 -7.70 -9.15 20.58
N LYS A 25 -7.44 -10.47 20.57
CA LYS A 25 -6.66 -11.16 19.54
C LYS A 25 -7.26 -11.02 18.12
N HIS A 26 -8.58 -11.09 17.97
CA HIS A 26 -9.26 -10.93 16.69
C HIS A 26 -9.22 -9.48 16.21
N TYR A 27 -9.31 -8.53 17.15
CA TYR A 27 -9.18 -7.10 16.84
C TYR A 27 -7.77 -6.75 16.34
N ILE A 28 -6.72 -7.25 17.01
CA ILE A 28 -5.34 -7.09 16.53
C ILE A 28 -5.18 -7.70 15.13
N TYR A 29 -5.71 -8.90 14.90
CA TYR A 29 -5.65 -9.54 13.57
C TYR A 29 -6.31 -8.67 12.49
N PHE A 30 -7.50 -8.11 12.75
CA PHE A 30 -8.18 -7.19 11.83
C PHE A 30 -7.39 -5.91 11.55
N LEU A 31 -6.67 -5.39 12.55
CA LEU A 31 -5.85 -4.19 12.40
C LEU A 31 -4.74 -4.39 11.35
N PHE A 32 -4.13 -5.57 11.33
CA PHE A 32 -3.07 -5.94 10.41
C PHE A 32 -3.56 -6.58 9.10
N ALA A 33 -4.79 -7.10 9.05
CA ALA A 33 -5.38 -7.64 7.83
C ALA A 33 -5.57 -6.51 6.80
N PRO A 34 -5.29 -6.75 5.50
CA PRO A 34 -5.47 -5.75 4.45
C PRO A 34 -6.96 -5.56 4.08
N THR A 35 -7.86 -5.50 5.06
CA THR A 35 -9.30 -5.27 4.87
C THR A 35 -9.81 -4.12 5.72
N LEU A 36 -10.82 -3.42 5.20
CA LEU A 36 -11.52 -2.34 5.91
C LEU A 36 -12.84 -2.80 6.55
N VAL A 37 -13.33 -3.98 6.16
CA VAL A 37 -14.59 -4.55 6.65
C VAL A 37 -14.29 -5.55 7.76
N TYR A 38 -14.81 -5.29 8.95
CA TYR A 38 -14.71 -6.21 10.08
C TYR A 38 -15.65 -7.41 9.91
N ARG A 39 -15.12 -8.63 10.08
CA ARG A 39 -15.88 -9.89 10.19
C ARG A 39 -15.27 -10.74 11.31
N ASP A 40 -16.10 -11.57 11.95
CA ASP A 40 -15.62 -12.43 13.05
C ASP A 40 -14.78 -13.60 12.55
N GLU A 41 -15.15 -14.16 11.40
CA GLU A 41 -14.42 -15.24 10.75
C GLU A 41 -13.99 -14.80 9.36
N TYR A 42 -12.68 -14.89 9.12
CA TYR A 42 -12.08 -14.68 7.82
C TYR A 42 -11.57 -16.01 7.27
N PRO A 43 -11.69 -16.26 5.95
CA PRO A 43 -11.11 -17.45 5.33
C PRO A 43 -9.59 -17.42 5.51
N ARG A 44 -9.02 -18.49 6.06
CA ARG A 44 -7.57 -18.62 6.31
C ARG A 44 -6.93 -19.70 5.43
N THR A 45 -5.70 -19.44 4.96
CA THR A 45 -4.90 -20.46 4.28
C THR A 45 -4.23 -21.40 5.28
N LYS A 46 -4.04 -22.67 4.88
CA LYS A 46 -3.51 -23.74 5.75
C LYS A 46 -2.01 -23.64 6.03
N LYS A 47 -1.24 -22.97 5.16
CA LYS A 47 0.23 -22.87 5.26
C LYS A 47 0.70 -21.49 4.77
N ILE A 48 1.71 -20.92 5.45
CA ILE A 48 2.41 -19.71 5.03
C ILE A 48 3.52 -20.11 4.07
N ARG A 49 3.53 -19.54 2.86
CA ARG A 49 4.58 -19.77 1.87
C ARG A 49 5.67 -18.69 2.00
N TRP A 50 6.62 -18.90 2.91
CA TRP A 50 7.68 -17.93 3.21
C TRP A 50 8.53 -17.52 2.00
N GLY A 51 8.76 -18.41 1.04
CA GLY A 51 9.47 -18.07 -0.20
C GLY A 51 8.72 -17.03 -1.05
N PHE A 52 7.39 -17.12 -1.08
CA PHE A 52 6.53 -16.17 -1.78
C PHE A 52 6.50 -14.80 -1.08
N VAL A 53 6.46 -14.81 0.26
CA VAL A 53 6.58 -13.59 1.07
C VAL A 53 7.91 -12.88 0.79
N LEU A 54 9.03 -13.62 0.85
CA LEU A 54 10.36 -13.06 0.61
C LEU A 54 10.48 -12.49 -0.81
N PHE A 55 9.93 -13.18 -1.81
CA PHE A 55 9.94 -12.70 -3.19
C PHE A 55 9.22 -11.36 -3.33
N HIS A 56 8.04 -11.19 -2.73
CA HIS A 56 7.34 -9.90 -2.74
C HIS A 56 8.07 -8.81 -1.95
N PHE A 57 8.73 -9.14 -0.84
CA PHE A 57 9.58 -8.16 -0.15
C PHE A 57 10.78 -7.71 -1.00
N LEU A 58 11.39 -8.63 -1.77
CA LEU A 58 12.44 -8.29 -2.72
C LEU A 58 11.91 -7.43 -3.88
N GLU A 59 10.72 -7.71 -4.40
CA GLU A 59 10.05 -6.85 -5.38
C GLU A 59 9.82 -5.44 -4.84
N VAL A 60 9.31 -5.31 -3.60
CA VAL A 60 9.12 -4.01 -2.94
C VAL A 60 10.45 -3.26 -2.84
N ALA A 61 11.51 -3.92 -2.38
CA ALA A 61 12.83 -3.32 -2.28
C ALA A 61 13.34 -2.86 -3.65
N ALA A 62 13.23 -3.72 -4.68
CA ALA A 62 13.64 -3.41 -6.04
C ALA A 62 12.90 -2.20 -6.61
N ILE A 63 11.59 -2.10 -6.39
CA ILE A 63 10.78 -0.96 -6.85
C ILE A 63 11.17 0.32 -6.12
N ILE A 64 11.44 0.27 -4.81
CA ILE A 64 11.90 1.44 -4.04
C ILE A 64 13.25 1.94 -4.57
N PHE A 65 14.20 1.03 -4.81
CA PHE A 65 15.50 1.38 -5.39
C PHE A 65 15.35 1.95 -6.81
N TYR A 66 14.53 1.31 -7.65
CA TYR A 66 14.24 1.78 -8.99
C TYR A 66 13.61 3.18 -8.99
N ASN A 67 12.68 3.44 -8.07
CA ASN A 67 12.05 4.74 -7.93
C ASN A 67 13.06 5.80 -7.46
N SER A 68 13.91 5.45 -6.49
CA SER A 68 14.99 6.35 -6.03
C SER A 68 15.94 6.72 -7.18
N PHE A 69 16.31 5.73 -8.00
CA PHE A 69 17.12 5.96 -9.20
C PHE A 69 16.41 6.85 -10.24
N LEU A 70 15.11 6.64 -10.47
CA LEU A 70 14.31 7.50 -11.36
C LEU A 70 14.33 8.96 -10.90
N TRP A 71 14.18 9.20 -9.59
CA TRP A 71 14.22 10.54 -9.02
C TRP A 71 15.57 11.22 -9.20
N GLU A 72 16.65 10.54 -8.84
CA GLU A 72 18.01 11.07 -8.99
C GLU A 72 18.37 11.35 -10.45
N ARG A 73 17.97 10.47 -11.38
CA ARG A 73 18.39 10.58 -12.78
C ARG A 73 17.51 11.51 -13.61
N PHE A 74 16.21 11.57 -13.34
CA PHE A 74 15.25 12.26 -14.22
C PHE A 74 14.59 13.47 -13.58
N ILE A 75 14.46 13.55 -12.26
CA ILE A 75 13.83 14.70 -11.60
C ILE A 75 14.90 15.66 -11.12
N LEU A 76 15.86 15.16 -10.33
CA LEU A 76 16.90 15.98 -9.70
C LEU A 76 17.69 16.92 -10.65
N PRO A 77 18.09 16.55 -11.89
CA PRO A 77 18.81 17.47 -12.76
C PRO A 77 18.00 18.71 -13.18
N TYR A 78 16.67 18.61 -13.31
CA TYR A 78 15.83 19.76 -13.65
C TYR A 78 15.61 20.71 -12.47
N TRP A 79 15.74 20.20 -11.24
CA TRP A 79 15.49 20.95 -10.01
C TRP A 79 16.77 21.37 -9.27
N SER A 80 17.94 20.86 -9.69
CA SER A 80 19.25 21.16 -9.08
C SER A 80 19.62 22.65 -9.11
N ASP A 81 19.13 23.40 -10.10
CA ASP A 81 19.43 24.83 -10.26
C ASP A 81 18.33 25.74 -9.73
N TYR A 82 17.23 25.18 -9.22
CA TYR A 82 16.19 25.96 -8.56
C TYR A 82 16.72 26.60 -7.27
N GLY A 83 16.58 27.91 -7.18
CA GLY A 83 17.01 28.70 -6.03
C GLY A 83 18.43 29.27 -6.11
N LYS A 84 19.21 28.96 -7.16
CA LYS A 84 20.52 29.59 -7.40
C LYS A 84 20.41 30.96 -8.07
N GLU A 85 19.36 31.17 -8.86
CA GLU A 85 19.10 32.45 -9.51
C GLU A 85 18.05 33.29 -8.74
N PRO A 86 18.26 34.60 -8.59
CA PRO A 86 17.35 35.48 -7.84
C PRO A 86 16.00 35.71 -8.52
N LYS A 87 15.86 35.33 -9.81
CA LYS A 87 14.59 35.36 -10.55
C LYS A 87 14.42 34.04 -11.30
N VAL A 88 13.49 33.22 -10.84
CA VAL A 88 13.10 32.00 -11.56
C VAL A 88 12.10 32.39 -12.64
N GLU A 89 12.48 32.24 -13.91
CA GLU A 89 11.57 32.46 -15.04
C GLU A 89 10.48 31.37 -15.04
N ALA A 90 9.20 31.78 -15.03
CA ALA A 90 8.07 30.85 -15.07
C ALA A 90 8.13 29.88 -16.27
N GLY A 91 8.70 30.32 -17.41
CA GLY A 91 8.90 29.48 -18.58
C GLY A 91 9.88 28.32 -18.37
N THR A 92 10.89 28.48 -17.51
CA THR A 92 11.82 27.40 -17.12
C THR A 92 11.13 26.40 -16.20
N VAL A 93 10.24 26.90 -15.33
CA VAL A 93 9.46 26.04 -14.43
C VAL A 93 8.51 25.13 -15.17
N VAL A 94 7.71 25.71 -16.06
CA VAL A 94 6.75 24.96 -16.87
C VAL A 94 7.46 23.91 -17.72
N ARG A 95 8.61 24.23 -18.32
CA ARG A 95 9.43 23.25 -19.06
C ARG A 95 9.91 22.09 -18.19
N GLY A 96 10.40 22.38 -16.98
CA GLY A 96 10.81 21.36 -16.01
C GLY A 96 9.63 20.47 -15.57
N MET A 97 8.46 21.06 -15.35
CA MET A 97 7.24 20.30 -15.02
C MET A 97 6.86 19.35 -16.14
N PHE A 98 6.77 19.82 -17.39
CA PHE A 98 6.45 18.96 -18.55
C PHE A 98 7.47 17.83 -18.74
N ALA A 99 8.77 18.11 -18.54
CA ALA A 99 9.81 17.08 -18.60
C ALA A 99 9.65 16.02 -17.49
N CYS A 100 9.17 16.40 -16.31
CA CYS A 100 8.96 15.50 -15.18
C CYS A 100 7.64 14.71 -15.23
N VAL A 101 6.70 15.03 -16.13
CA VAL A 101 5.39 14.34 -16.18
C VAL A 101 5.56 12.84 -16.45
N LEU A 102 6.34 12.46 -17.45
CA LEU A 102 6.56 11.05 -17.80
C LEU A 102 7.22 10.25 -16.67
N PRO A 103 8.39 10.65 -16.12
CA PRO A 103 8.99 9.92 -14.99
C PRO A 103 8.12 9.99 -13.74
N GLY A 104 7.35 11.06 -13.54
CA GLY A 104 6.40 11.20 -12.43
C GLY A 104 5.25 10.21 -12.49
N VAL A 105 4.63 10.02 -13.67
CA VAL A 105 3.56 9.02 -13.87
C VAL A 105 4.11 7.61 -13.68
N ILE A 106 5.30 7.31 -14.21
CA ILE A 106 5.94 5.99 -14.03
C ILE A 106 6.22 5.75 -12.54
N SER A 107 6.80 6.73 -11.84
CA SER A 107 7.05 6.68 -10.39
C SER A 107 5.78 6.41 -9.59
N PHE A 108 4.68 7.12 -9.93
CA PHE A 108 3.39 6.95 -9.30
C PHE A 108 2.80 5.55 -9.52
N LEU A 109 2.82 5.03 -10.75
CA LEU A 109 2.33 3.69 -11.07
C LEU A 109 3.17 2.61 -10.38
N CYS A 110 4.49 2.76 -10.37
CA CYS A 110 5.39 1.87 -9.64
C CYS A 110 5.09 1.88 -8.13
N GLY A 111 4.87 3.05 -7.54
CA GLY A 111 4.48 3.19 -6.13
C GLY A 111 3.14 2.52 -5.82
N PHE A 112 2.15 2.69 -6.69
CA PHE A 112 0.83 2.06 -6.57
C PHE A 112 0.93 0.53 -6.61
N TYR A 113 1.68 0.00 -7.58
CA TYR A 113 1.96 -1.43 -7.68
C TYR A 113 2.71 -1.95 -6.45
N CYS A 114 3.74 -1.24 -5.99
CA CYS A 114 4.52 -1.60 -4.81
C CYS A 114 3.64 -1.72 -3.56
N LEU A 115 2.79 -0.73 -3.30
CA LEU A 115 1.94 -0.67 -2.10
C LEU A 115 0.75 -1.63 -2.16
N LEU A 116 0.00 -1.64 -3.25
CA LEU A 116 -1.24 -2.41 -3.32
C LEU A 116 -1.03 -3.84 -3.77
N HIS A 117 -0.05 -4.10 -4.64
CA HIS A 117 0.21 -5.45 -5.10
C HIS A 117 1.20 -6.13 -4.17
N ALA A 118 2.47 -5.72 -4.21
CA ALA A 118 3.53 -6.47 -3.55
C ALA A 118 3.44 -6.39 -2.01
N TRP A 119 3.23 -5.19 -1.44
CA TRP A 119 3.14 -5.01 0.00
C TRP A 119 1.87 -5.62 0.60
N HIS A 120 0.69 -5.37 0.06
CA HIS A 120 -0.54 -5.99 0.58
C HIS A 120 -0.58 -7.51 0.36
N ASN A 121 -0.07 -8.04 -0.75
CA ASN A 121 0.02 -9.50 -0.94
C ASN A 121 1.02 -10.14 0.05
N ALA A 122 2.15 -9.50 0.32
CA ALA A 122 3.10 -9.99 1.33
C ALA A 122 2.45 -10.03 2.73
N PHE A 123 1.73 -8.98 3.11
CA PHE A 123 0.99 -8.94 4.37
C PHE A 123 -0.16 -9.96 4.41
N ALA A 124 -0.92 -10.14 3.32
CA ALA A 124 -1.97 -11.14 3.24
C ALA A 124 -1.41 -12.57 3.42
N GLU A 125 -0.29 -12.89 2.80
CA GLU A 125 0.37 -14.20 2.94
C GLU A 125 0.93 -14.40 4.36
N MET A 126 1.54 -13.37 4.97
CA MET A 126 1.99 -13.41 6.38
C MET A 126 0.84 -13.63 7.36
N LEU A 127 -0.32 -12.99 7.13
CA LEU A 127 -1.50 -13.13 7.97
C LEU A 127 -2.34 -14.38 7.66
N THR A 128 -1.92 -15.23 6.72
CA THR A 128 -2.72 -16.35 6.19
C THR A 128 -4.11 -15.93 5.70
N PHE A 129 -4.27 -14.67 5.30
CA PHE A 129 -5.53 -14.14 4.83
C PHE A 129 -5.83 -14.77 3.46
N GLY A 130 -6.93 -15.52 3.38
CA GLY A 130 -7.27 -16.36 2.23
C GLY A 130 -8.03 -15.63 1.13
N ASP A 131 -8.59 -14.46 1.41
CA ASP A 131 -9.26 -13.64 0.41
C ASP A 131 -8.21 -12.79 -0.32
N ARG A 132 -7.57 -13.41 -1.33
CA ARG A 132 -6.44 -12.86 -2.10
C ARG A 132 -6.86 -12.19 -3.41
N LEU A 133 -8.16 -11.95 -3.58
CA LEU A 133 -8.78 -11.36 -4.77
C LEU A 133 -8.63 -9.83 -4.82
N PHE A 134 -7.42 -9.30 -4.61
CA PHE A 134 -7.21 -7.86 -4.80
C PHE A 134 -7.18 -7.48 -6.30
N TYR A 135 -6.63 -8.36 -7.16
CA TYR A 135 -6.71 -8.26 -8.62
C TYR A 135 -6.60 -9.67 -9.23
N GLU A 136 -7.67 -10.19 -9.84
CA GLU A 136 -7.59 -11.36 -10.71
C GLU A 136 -6.92 -10.96 -12.03
N VAL A 137 -5.73 -11.49 -12.30
CA VAL A 137 -5.23 -11.65 -13.67
C VAL A 137 -5.16 -13.14 -13.94
N THR A 138 -6.27 -13.68 -14.41
CA THR A 138 -6.34 -14.99 -15.04
C THR A 138 -5.48 -14.94 -16.30
N PHE A 139 -4.45 -15.78 -16.37
CA PHE A 139 -3.84 -16.19 -17.63
C PHE A 139 -4.40 -17.56 -18.00
#